data_AF-A0A6N7SQC3-F1
#
_entry.id   AF-A0A6N7SQC3-F1
#
_cell.length_a   1.000
_cell.length_b   1.000
_cell.length_c   1.000
_cell.angle_alpha   90.00
_cell.angle_beta   90.00
_cell.angle_gamma   90.00
#
_symmetry.space_group_name_H-M   'P 1'
#
loop_
_entity.id
_entity.type
_entity.pdbx_description
1 polymer ?
#
loop_
_entity_poly.entity_id
_entity_poly.type
_entity_poly.pdbx_seq_one_letter_code
_entity_poly.pdbx_strand_id
1 'polypeptide(L)' 'MTCIIGYLDKKNKCTWIGCDSLGSNGYTKAVESQPKIFRNKVFENVIMGSTSTFRHIDLLKYSKELFDEIDKYKTR' A
#
# COMPACT_ATOMS: atom_id res chain seq x y z
N MET A 1 9.59 -6.52 10.35
CA MET A 1 10.15 -6.76 9.01
C MET A 1 9.01 -7.20 8.11
N THR A 2 8.84 -6.55 6.95
CA THR A 2 7.75 -6.80 5.99
C THR A 2 8.37 -7.06 4.63
N CYS A 3 7.86 -8.04 3.89
CA CYS A 3 8.24 -8.31 2.50
C CYS A 3 7.08 -7.92 1.58
N ILE A 4 7.37 -7.08 0.59
CA ILE A 4 6.42 -6.70 -0.45
C ILE A 4 7.07 -7.02 -1.79
N ILE A 5 6.36 -7.75 -2.64
CA ILE A 5 6.82 -8.18 -3.95
C ILE A 5 5.87 -7.60 -4.99
N GLY A 6 6.41 -6.88 -5.97
CA GLY A 6 5.67 -6.41 -7.14
C GLY A 6 6.12 -7.12 -8.40
N TYR A 7 5.18 -7.45 -9.29
CA TYR A 7 5.46 -8.03 -10.60
C TYR A 7 4.67 -7.29 -11.67
N LEU A 8 5.36 -6.82 -12.70
CA LEU A 8 4.75 -6.18 -13.86
C LEU A 8 4.63 -7.20 -14.99
N ASP A 9 3.40 -7.59 -15.30
CA ASP A 9 3.09 -8.44 -16.44
C ASP A 9 2.86 -7.57 -17.68
N LYS A 10 3.89 -7.47 -18.52
CA LYS A 10 3.83 -6.70 -19.77
C LYS A 10 2.92 -7.35 -20.83
N LYS A 11 2.68 -8.66 -20.75
CA LYS A 11 1.87 -9.40 -21.75
C LYS A 11 0.39 -9.18 -21.49
N ASN A 12 -0.03 -9.27 -20.24
CA ASN A 12 -1.42 -9.07 -19.83
C ASN A 12 -1.73 -7.63 -19.40
N LYS A 13 -0.75 -6.71 -19.52
CA LYS A 13 -0.85 -5.29 -19.13
C LYS A 13 -1.40 -5.10 -17.71
N CYS A 14 -0.93 -5.92 -16.78
CA CYS A 14 -1.38 -5.88 -15.39
C CYS A 14 -0.21 -5.86 -14.40
N THR A 15 -0.46 -5.32 -13.22
CA THR A 15 0.51 -5.25 -12.12
C THR A 15 0.00 -6.09 -10.97
N TRP A 16 0.85 -7.00 -10.52
CA TRP A 16 0.63 -7.84 -9.35
C TRP A 16 1.45 -7.31 -8.20
N ILE A 17 0.91 -7.36 -7.00
CA ILE A 17 1.64 -7.02 -5.78
C ILE A 17 1.14 -7.91 -4.65
N GLY A 18 2.07 -8.46 -3.87
CA GLY A 18 1.80 -9.32 -2.74
C GLY A 18 2.63 -8.90 -1.53
N CYS A 19 2.10 -9.11 -0.34
CA CYS A 19 2.81 -8.88 0.91
C CYS A 19 2.56 -10.01 1.90
N ASP A 20 3.43 -10.11 2.90
CA ASP A 20 3.20 -10.96 4.05
C ASP A 20 2.15 -10.35 5.00
N SER A 21 1.46 -11.22 5.75
CA SER A 21 0.46 -10.83 6.76
C SER A 21 1.03 -10.81 8.19
N LEU A 22 2.32 -10.51 8.37
CA LEU A 22 2.97 -10.53 9.69
C LEU A 22 3.04 -9.13 10.31
N GLY A 23 2.45 -8.96 11.49
CA GLY A 23 2.78 -7.88 12.41
C GLY A 23 3.89 -8.29 13.35
N SER A 24 4.92 -7.46 13.54
CA SER A 24 5.94 -7.71 14.56
C SER A 24 6.35 -6.42 15.25
N ASN A 25 6.46 -6.49 16.58
CA ASN A 25 6.92 -5.41 17.44
C ASN A 25 8.39 -5.58 17.89
N GLY A 26 9.13 -6.51 17.26
CA GLY A 26 10.52 -6.83 17.59
C GLY A 26 10.72 -7.99 18.56
N TYR A 27 9.70 -8.36 19.36
CA TYR A 27 9.77 -9.48 20.31
C TYR A 27 8.70 -10.54 20.04
N THR A 28 7.47 -10.11 19.77
CA THR A 28 6.37 -10.98 19.39
C THR A 28 5.99 -10.81 17.91
N LYS A 29 5.32 -11.84 17.39
CA LYS A 29 4.77 -11.89 16.04
C LYS A 29 3.27 -12.16 16.16
N ALA A 30 2.47 -11.41 15.42
CA ALA A 30 1.04 -11.60 15.30
C ALA A 30 0.65 -11.69 13.82
N VAL A 31 -0.38 -12.47 13.50
CA VAL A 31 -0.99 -12.43 12.18
C VAL A 31 -1.84 -11.18 12.13
N GLU A 32 -1.56 -10.30 11.17
CA GLU A 32 -2.35 -9.09 10.99
C GLU A 32 -3.28 -9.22 9.78
N SER A 33 -4.57 -9.02 10.04
CA SER A 33 -5.62 -9.07 9.02
C SER A 33 -5.72 -7.76 8.24
N GLN A 34 -5.22 -6.65 8.79
CA GLN A 34 -5.18 -5.39 8.06
C GLN A 34 -4.18 -5.49 6.89
N PRO A 35 -4.61 -5.19 5.66
CA PRO A 35 -3.75 -5.34 4.49
C PRO A 35 -2.72 -4.21 4.44
N LYS A 36 -1.44 -4.59 4.34
CA LYS A 36 -0.30 -3.64 4.15
C LYS A 36 -0.26 -3.05 2.73
N ILE A 37 -1.01 -3.67 1.83
CA ILE A 37 -1.22 -3.22 0.45
C ILE A 37 -2.65 -2.71 0.35
N PHE A 38 -2.82 -1.51 -0.18
CA PHE A 38 -4.13 -0.93 -0.43
C PHE A 38 -4.17 -0.24 -1.80
N ARG A 39 -5.37 -0.17 -2.35
CA ARG A 39 -5.66 0.65 -3.53
C ARG A 39 -6.13 2.01 -3.05
N ASN A 40 -5.59 3.07 -3.64
CA ASN A 40 -6.08 4.41 -3.34
C ASN A 40 -7.47 4.57 -3.98
N LYS A 41 -8.43 5.14 -3.25
CA LYS A 41 -9.76 5.46 -3.79
C LYS A 41 -9.72 6.62 -4.80
N VAL A 42 -8.74 7.51 -4.67
CA VAL A 42 -8.56 8.65 -5.58
C VAL A 42 -7.84 8.24 -6.86
N PHE A 43 -6.85 7.33 -6.74
CA PHE A 43 -6.08 6.81 -7.86
C PHE A 43 -6.37 5.33 -8.02
N GLU A 44 -7.44 5.01 -8.75
CA GLU A 44 -7.88 3.63 -8.95
C GLU A 44 -6.80 2.76 -9.63
N ASN A 45 -5.93 3.39 -10.43
CA ASN A 45 -4.81 2.75 -11.13
C ASN A 45 -3.54 2.63 -10.27
N VAL A 46 -3.53 3.13 -9.04
CA VAL A 46 -2.37 3.10 -8.16
C VAL A 46 -2.59 2.08 -7.05
N ILE A 47 -1.66 1.13 -6.98
CA ILE A 47 -1.57 0.18 -5.89
C ILE A 47 -0.36 0.56 -5.03
N MET A 48 -0.57 0.72 -3.73
CA MET A 48 0.47 1.11 -2.78
C MET A 48 0.66 0.03 -1.72
N GLY A 49 1.92 -0.27 -1.43
CA GLY A 49 2.34 -1.09 -0.30
C GLY A 49 3.40 -0.35 0.49
N SER A 50 3.38 -0.47 1.82
CA SER A 50 4.33 0.22 2.68
C SER A 50 4.94 -0.72 3.71
N THR A 51 6.24 -0.55 3.95
CA THR A 51 7.06 -1.34 4.88
C THR A 51 7.42 -0.50 6.11
N SER A 52 6.41 -0.07 6.87
CA SER A 52 6.59 0.75 8.07
C SER A 52 5.61 0.35 9.17
N THR A 53 5.28 1.29 10.05
CA THR A 53 4.26 1.11 11.09
C THR A 53 2.87 1.03 10.45
N PHE A 54 2.03 0.12 10.94
CA PHE A 54 0.65 -0.01 10.48
C PHE A 54 -0.14 1.30 10.62
N ARG A 55 0.14 2.10 11.65
CA ARG A 55 -0.49 3.42 11.84
C ARG A 55 -0.19 4.39 10.71
N HIS A 56 1.03 4.44 10.21
CA HIS A 56 1.36 5.32 9.07
C HIS A 56 0.63 4.90 7.80
N ILE A 57 0.45 3.59 7.60
CA ILE A 57 -0.31 3.03 6.48
C ILE A 57 -1.79 3.41 6.59
N ASP A 58 -2.37 3.31 7.78
CA ASP A 58 -3.76 3.72 8.02
C ASP A 58 -3.97 5.22 7.77
N LEU A 59 -3.04 6.08 8.18
CA LEU A 59 -3.10 7.52 7.87
C LEU A 59 -3.10 7.76 6.35
N LEU A 60 -2.27 7.04 5.59
CA LEU A 60 -2.24 7.12 4.13
C LEU A 60 -3.55 6.62 3.48
N LYS A 61 -4.22 5.64 4.09
CA LYS A 61 -5.47 5.08 3.58
C LYS A 61 -6.67 6.01 3.77
N TYR A 62 -6.73 6.73 4.89
CA TYR A 62 -7.88 7.56 5.26
C TYR A 62 -7.68 9.06 4.99
N SER A 63 -6.45 9.50 4.76
CA SER A 63 -6.21 10.90 4.48
C SER A 63 -6.75 11.29 3.10
N LYS A 64 -7.52 12.38 3.08
CA LYS A 64 -8.12 12.95 1.88
C LYS A 64 -7.22 14.01 1.22
N GLU A 65 -6.33 14.61 2.00
CA GLU A 65 -5.53 15.80 1.66
C GLU A 65 -4.03 15.59 1.95
N LEU A 66 -3.54 14.34 1.93
CA LEU A 66 -2.17 14.07 2.41
C LEU A 66 -1.05 14.63 1.51
N PHE A 67 -1.37 14.96 0.26
CA PHE A 67 -0.38 15.42 -0.71
C PHE A 67 -1.00 16.47 -1.64
N ASP A 68 -0.71 17.75 -1.41
CA ASP A 68 -1.17 18.85 -2.27
C ASP A 68 -0.68 18.70 -3.73
N GLU A 69 0.46 18.06 -3.91
CA GLU A 69 1.10 17.83 -5.22
C GLU A 69 0.37 16.78 -6.06
N ILE A 70 -0.43 15.94 -5.43
CA ILE A 70 -1.17 14.84 -6.06
C ILE A 70 -2.38 15.35 -6.84
N ASP A 71 -2.91 16.54 -6.51
CA ASP A 71 -3.99 17.17 -7.27
C ASP A 71 -3.59 17.49 -8.73
N LYS A 72 -2.29 17.64 -9.02
CA LYS A 72 -1.80 17.77 -10.41
C LYS A 72 -2.07 16.54 -11.28
N TYR A 73 -2.21 15.36 -10.67
CA TYR A 73 -2.45 14.10 -11.38
C TYR A 73 -3.93 13.72 -11.46
N LYS A 74 -4.83 14.45 -10.79
CA LYS A 74 -6.29 14.23 -10.91
C LYS A 74 -6.87 14.75 -12.23
N THR A 75 -6.18 15.68 -12.90
CA THR A 75 -6.72 16.42 -14.06
C THR A 75 -6.16 15.95 -15.42
N ARG A 76 -5.59 14.76 -15.51
CA ARG A 76 -5.12 14.16 -16.78
C ARG A 76 -5.87 12.90 -17.14
#